data_AF-A0A520TJR3-F1
#
_entry.id   AF-A0A520TJR3-F1
#
_cell.length_a   1.000
_cell.length_b   1.000
_cell.length_c   1.000
_cell.angle_alpha   90.00
_cell.angle_beta   90.00
_cell.angle_gamma   90.00
#
_symmetry.space_group_name_H-M   'P 1'
#
loop_
_entity.id
_entity.type
_entity.pdbx_description
1 polymer ?
#
loop_
_entity_poly.entity_id
_entity_poly.type
_entity_poly.pdbx_seq_one_letter_code
_entity_poly.pdbx_strand_id
1 'polypeptide(L)'
;MTISKGIKEKISALSDGELSDFETRRVLEEINSNPELKEYWKKLHISKNAFQNETLAFEGSDVSYGVSRELGKRFNSSSASKESFLTKQKNYIGFAVASCLLVLVYNYQILDSNPDSFSELASKRISEAIASPQAMEVLNGSVIGLNAELQTIQSDPRGSLRANYILPSTGKTFNVSLSPIKSSPSLSSREASRIAYLRTKDGVYVISVSGNITAEKKLEILQNANFFTNNLDK
;
A
#
# COMPACT_ATOMS: atom_id res chain seq x y z
N MET A 1 -22.82 19.94 16.35
CA MET A 1 -22.39 21.30 16.72
C MET A 1 -21.48 21.74 15.58
N THR A 2 -21.89 22.71 14.76
CA THR A 2 -21.11 23.10 13.57
C THR A 2 -19.80 23.74 13.99
N ILE A 3 -18.67 23.24 13.49
CA ILE A 3 -17.35 23.84 13.70
C ILE A 3 -17.38 25.32 13.29
N SER A 4 -16.93 26.21 14.17
CA SER A 4 -16.84 27.64 13.86
C SER A 4 -15.78 27.91 12.79
N LYS A 5 -16.04 28.84 11.87
CA LYS A 5 -15.07 29.21 10.82
C LYS A 5 -13.74 29.67 11.41
N GLY A 6 -13.80 30.46 12.49
CA GLY A 6 -12.62 31.01 13.16
C GLY A 6 -11.68 29.96 13.76
N ILE A 7 -12.18 28.82 14.26
CA ILE A 7 -11.27 27.78 14.77
C ILE A 7 -10.55 27.06 13.63
N LYS A 8 -11.20 26.84 12.48
CA LYS A 8 -10.55 26.24 11.30
C LYS A 8 -9.42 27.11 10.73
N GLU A 9 -9.62 28.42 10.71
CA GLU A 9 -8.60 29.39 10.29
C GLU A 9 -7.38 29.33 11.22
N LYS A 10 -7.61 29.27 12.54
CA LYS A 10 -6.53 29.10 13.52
C LYS A 10 -5.81 27.77 13.38
N ILE A 11 -6.52 26.68 13.07
CA ILE A 11 -5.91 25.37 12.81
C ILE A 11 -5.05 25.43 11.53
N SER A 12 -5.46 26.18 10.51
CA SER A 12 -4.62 26.41 9.31
C SER A 12 -3.35 27.17 9.67
N ALA A 13 -3.49 28.30 10.37
CA ALA A 13 -2.35 29.08 10.86
C ALA A 13 -1.41 28.27 11.76
N LEU A 14 -1.96 27.35 12.57
CA LEU A 14 -1.17 26.42 13.37
C LEU A 14 -0.33 25.47 12.48
N SER A 15 -0.91 24.96 11.40
CA SER A 15 -0.23 24.05 10.46
C SER A 15 0.93 24.73 9.72
N ASP A 16 0.84 26.04 9.55
CA ASP A 16 1.84 26.88 8.90
C ASP A 16 2.81 27.56 9.90
N GLY A 17 2.58 27.38 11.21
CA GLY A 17 3.45 27.91 12.27
C GLY A 17 3.28 29.41 12.53
N GLU A 18 2.16 30.00 12.10
CA GLU A 18 1.89 31.44 12.18
C GLU A 18 1.16 31.87 13.47
N LEU A 19 0.79 30.92 14.32
CA LEU A 19 0.15 31.24 15.60
C LEU A 19 1.16 31.69 16.65
N SER A 20 0.72 32.60 17.52
CA SER A 20 1.43 32.92 18.76
C SER A 20 1.51 31.70 19.70
N ASP A 21 2.50 31.66 20.60
CA ASP A 21 2.66 30.56 21.58
C ASP A 21 1.41 30.33 22.44
N PHE A 22 0.74 31.41 22.83
CA PHE A 22 -0.48 31.35 23.62
C PHE A 22 -1.63 30.74 22.82
N GLU A 23 -1.82 31.18 21.57
CA GLU A 23 -2.87 30.65 20.71
C GLU A 23 -2.60 29.21 20.30
N THR A 24 -1.34 28.86 20.07
CA THR A 24 -0.90 27.49 19.80
C THR A 24 -1.37 26.54 20.91
N ARG A 25 -1.10 26.87 22.18
CA ARG A 25 -1.55 26.05 23.32
C ARG A 25 -3.06 25.93 23.39
N ARG A 26 -3.78 27.03 23.18
CA ARG A 26 -5.25 27.06 23.21
C ARG A 26 -5.86 26.21 22.09
N VAL A 27 -5.36 26.35 20.87
CA VAL A 27 -5.87 25.63 19.71
C VAL A 27 -5.56 24.13 19.82
N LEU A 28 -4.38 23.76 20.32
CA LEU A 28 -4.04 22.35 20.57
C LEU A 28 -4.96 21.69 21.61
N GLU A 29 -5.31 22.41 22.68
CA GLU A 29 -6.25 21.90 23.70
C GLU A 29 -7.65 21.70 23.11
N GLU A 30 -8.09 22.63 22.25
CA GLU A 30 -9.39 22.56 21.57
C GLU A 30 -9.45 21.41 20.55
N ILE A 31 -8.37 21.17 19.79
CA ILE A 31 -8.21 20.00 18.91
C ILE A 31 -8.25 18.69 19.73
N ASN A 32 -7.57 18.64 20.87
CA ASN A 32 -7.52 17.45 21.71
C ASN A 32 -8.88 17.09 22.30
N SER A 33 -9.66 18.11 22.66
CA SER A 33 -10.99 17.96 23.29
C SER A 33 -12.12 17.72 22.29
N ASN A 34 -11.91 17.97 20.99
CA ASN A 34 -12.94 17.86 19.96
C ASN A 34 -12.54 16.88 18.83
N PRO A 35 -13.18 15.70 18.72
CA PRO A 35 -12.90 14.72 17.67
C PRO A 35 -13.04 15.26 16.24
N GLU A 36 -13.99 16.18 16.00
CA GLU A 36 -14.23 16.76 14.68
C GLU A 36 -13.07 17.68 14.25
N LEU A 37 -12.48 18.43 15.20
CA LEU A 37 -11.30 19.27 14.96
C LEU A 37 -10.03 18.43 14.77
N LYS A 38 -9.90 17.32 15.51
CA LYS A 38 -8.82 16.35 15.32
C LYS A 38 -8.83 15.75 13.91
N GLU A 39 -10.01 15.41 13.41
CA GLU A 39 -10.18 14.91 12.05
C GLU A 39 -9.89 15.99 11.00
N TYR A 40 -10.31 17.23 11.24
CA TYR A 40 -9.96 18.36 10.37
C TYR A 40 -8.45 18.61 10.28
N TRP A 41 -7.75 18.60 11.43
CA TRP A 41 -6.28 18.69 11.50
C TRP A 41 -5.60 17.57 10.72
N LYS A 42 -6.07 16.32 10.87
CA LYS A 42 -5.56 15.17 10.11
C LYS A 42 -5.69 15.40 8.60
N LYS A 43 -6.88 15.78 8.12
CA LYS A 43 -7.15 16.02 6.69
C LYS A 43 -6.31 17.15 6.12
N LEU A 44 -6.04 18.18 6.91
CA LEU A 44 -5.19 19.30 6.50
C LEU A 44 -3.75 18.83 6.22
N HIS A 45 -3.16 18.05 7.12
CA HIS A 45 -1.82 17.48 6.92
C HIS A 45 -1.75 16.50 5.75
N ILE A 46 -2.75 15.64 5.61
CA ILE A 46 -2.92 14.76 4.45
C ILE A 46 -2.88 15.56 3.14
N SER A 47 -3.68 16.63 3.06
CA SER A 47 -3.75 17.47 1.87
C SER A 47 -2.42 18.19 1.59
N LYS A 48 -1.76 18.71 2.63
CA LYS A 48 -0.45 19.37 2.54
C LYS A 48 0.62 18.42 2.00
N ASN A 49 0.67 17.21 2.53
CA ASN A 49 1.63 16.17 2.10
C ASN A 49 1.35 15.73 0.65
N ALA A 50 0.07 15.62 0.27
CA ALA A 50 -0.33 15.31 -1.11
C ALA A 50 0.19 16.36 -2.11
N PHE A 51 0.10 17.66 -1.78
CA PHE A 51 0.63 18.74 -2.63
C PHE A 51 2.15 18.74 -2.75
N GLN A 52 2.86 18.22 -1.74
CA GLN A 52 4.32 18.11 -1.72
C GLN A 52 4.84 16.84 -2.43
N ASN A 53 3.95 16.07 -3.09
CA ASN A 53 4.23 14.75 -3.66
C ASN A 53 4.85 13.78 -2.65
N GLU A 54 4.57 13.97 -1.36
CA GLU A 54 4.96 13.02 -0.33
C GLU A 54 4.08 11.76 -0.44
N THR A 55 4.67 10.63 -0.08
CA THR A 55 4.00 9.33 -0.24
C THR A 55 2.85 9.18 0.75
N LEU A 56 1.61 9.12 0.26
CA LEU A 56 0.39 8.88 1.07
C LEU A 56 0.16 7.39 1.39
N ALA A 57 1.14 6.51 1.16
CA ALA A 57 1.00 5.05 1.26
C ALA A 57 0.59 4.54 2.65
N PHE A 58 0.60 5.40 3.68
CA PHE A 58 0.24 5.05 5.05
C PHE A 58 -0.92 5.87 5.62
N GLU A 59 -1.63 6.69 4.83
CA GLU A 59 -2.71 7.55 5.37
C GLU A 59 -3.90 6.79 5.99
N GLY A 60 -4.11 5.56 5.55
CA GLY A 60 -5.12 4.66 6.13
C GLY A 60 -4.69 4.01 7.44
N SER A 61 -3.40 4.07 7.83
CA SER A 61 -2.89 3.47 9.05
C SER A 61 -2.77 4.51 10.16
N ASP A 62 -3.64 4.42 11.17
CA ASP A 62 -3.53 5.28 12.34
C ASP A 62 -2.41 4.79 13.28
N VAL A 63 -1.21 5.36 13.08
CA VAL A 63 -0.05 5.13 13.96
C VAL A 63 -0.11 5.97 15.24
N SER A 64 -1.00 6.97 15.31
CA SER A 64 -1.06 7.93 16.42
C SER A 64 -1.40 7.25 17.74
N TYR A 65 -2.22 6.19 17.70
CA TYR A 65 -2.55 5.38 18.87
C TYR A 65 -1.33 4.63 19.43
N GLY A 66 -0.56 3.98 18.55
CA GLY A 66 0.64 3.23 18.95
C GLY A 66 1.71 4.14 19.54
N VAL A 67 1.96 5.28 18.90
CA VAL A 67 2.92 6.29 19.37
C VAL A 67 2.45 6.91 20.70
N SER A 68 1.16 7.26 20.84
CA SER A 68 0.64 7.84 22.08
C SER A 68 0.75 6.88 23.27
N ARG A 69 0.53 5.59 23.03
CA ARG A 69 0.69 4.54 24.04
C ARG A 69 2.14 4.42 24.50
N GLU A 70 3.09 4.40 23.56
CA GLU A 70 4.52 4.33 23.85
C GLU A 70 5.01 5.58 24.62
N LEU A 71 4.43 6.74 24.30
CA LEU A 71 4.69 8.01 25.01
C LEU A 71 3.97 8.10 26.37
N GLY A 72 3.34 7.02 26.86
CA GLY A 72 2.69 6.98 28.17
C GLY A 72 1.40 7.80 28.28
N LYS A 73 0.84 8.29 27.16
CA LYS A 73 -0.43 9.04 27.16
C LYS A 73 -1.60 8.05 27.21
N ARG A 74 -2.32 8.02 28.33
CA ARG A 74 -3.55 7.21 28.48
C ARG A 74 -4.70 7.90 27.76
N PHE A 75 -5.11 7.38 26.60
CA PHE A 75 -6.42 7.71 26.05
C PHE A 75 -7.49 6.96 26.84
N ASN A 76 -8.45 7.68 27.40
CA ASN A 76 -9.71 7.09 27.82
C ASN A 76 -10.50 6.73 26.56
N SER A 77 -10.19 5.58 25.96
CA SER A 77 -11.10 4.98 25.00
C SER A 77 -12.36 4.59 25.76
N SER A 78 -13.48 5.23 25.45
CA SER A 78 -14.79 4.61 25.68
C SER A 78 -14.69 3.21 25.06
N SER A 79 -14.76 2.19 25.92
CA SER A 79 -14.56 0.81 25.54
C SER A 79 -15.61 0.45 24.49
N ALA A 80 -15.24 0.47 23.22
CA ALA A 80 -15.98 -0.26 22.20
C ALA A 80 -15.69 -1.74 22.51
N SER A 81 -16.59 -2.33 23.27
CA SER A 81 -16.59 -3.74 23.63
C SER A 81 -16.30 -4.55 22.38
N LYS A 82 -15.20 -5.31 22.41
CA LYS A 82 -15.01 -6.46 21.54
C LYS A 82 -16.02 -7.52 21.99
N GLU A 83 -17.29 -7.32 21.69
CA GLU A 83 -18.25 -8.41 21.76
C GLU A 83 -18.05 -9.30 20.54
N SER A 84 -17.83 -10.57 20.84
CA SER A 84 -17.74 -11.70 19.91
C SER A 84 -18.87 -11.66 18.87
N PHE A 85 -18.52 -11.31 17.64
CA PHE A 85 -19.42 -11.29 16.49
C PHE A 85 -19.83 -12.69 16.00
N LEU A 86 -19.37 -13.76 16.65
CA LEU A 86 -19.51 -15.14 16.17
C LEU A 86 -20.51 -16.01 16.96
N THR A 87 -21.26 -15.46 17.92
CA THR A 87 -22.10 -16.29 18.81
C THR A 87 -23.58 -15.92 18.90
N LYS A 88 -24.11 -14.96 18.11
CA LYS A 88 -25.55 -14.58 18.17
C LYS A 88 -26.22 -14.36 16.81
N GLN A 89 -26.09 -15.28 15.86
CA GLN A 89 -26.95 -15.29 14.67
C GLN A 89 -27.29 -16.71 14.21
N LYS A 90 -28.03 -17.45 15.05
CA LYS A 90 -28.91 -18.50 14.58
C LYS A 90 -30.29 -17.85 14.35
N ASN A 91 -30.77 -17.93 13.11
CA ASN A 91 -32.14 -17.58 12.65
C ASN A 91 -32.37 -16.16 12.09
N TYR A 92 -31.70 -15.74 11.01
CA TYR A 92 -32.26 -14.79 10.02
C TYR A 92 -31.59 -14.95 8.64
N ILE A 93 -31.66 -16.15 8.06
CA ILE A 93 -31.44 -16.35 6.61
C ILE A 93 -32.83 -16.47 6.03
N GLY A 94 -33.36 -15.41 5.42
CA GLY A 94 -34.72 -15.46 4.86
C GLY A 94 -35.17 -14.31 3.97
N PHE A 95 -34.66 -13.08 4.12
CA PHE A 95 -35.23 -11.96 3.34
C PHE A 95 -34.26 -10.93 2.75
N ALA A 96 -32.93 -11.11 2.87
CA ALA A 96 -31.97 -10.09 2.40
C ALA A 96 -31.52 -10.23 0.92
N VAL A 97 -31.97 -11.26 0.19
CA VAL A 97 -31.51 -11.48 -1.21
C VAL A 97 -32.33 -10.68 -2.23
N ALA A 98 -33.58 -10.33 -1.92
CA ALA A 98 -34.47 -9.66 -2.88
C ALA A 98 -34.27 -8.13 -2.98
N SER A 99 -33.84 -7.46 -1.91
CA SER A 99 -33.64 -6.00 -1.91
C SER A 99 -32.34 -5.56 -2.58
N CYS A 100 -31.31 -6.42 -2.60
CA CYS A 100 -30.04 -6.13 -3.27
C CYS A 100 -30.18 -6.08 -4.81
N LEU A 101 -31.12 -6.85 -5.38
CA LEU A 101 -31.29 -6.91 -6.84
C LEU A 101 -31.99 -5.67 -7.41
N LEU A 102 -32.94 -5.06 -6.69
CA LEU A 102 -33.64 -3.86 -7.16
C LEU A 102 -32.74 -2.61 -7.22
N VAL A 103 -31.80 -2.47 -6.29
CA VAL A 103 -30.80 -1.38 -6.32
C VAL A 103 -29.81 -1.56 -7.46
N LEU A 104 -29.44 -2.80 -7.80
CA LEU A 104 -28.55 -3.10 -8.92
C LEU A 104 -29.20 -2.78 -10.28
N VAL A 105 -30.48 -3.08 -10.47
CA VAL A 105 -31.18 -2.78 -11.73
C VAL A 105 -31.41 -1.27 -11.91
N TYR A 106 -31.76 -0.54 -10.85
CA TYR A 106 -32.01 0.91 -10.93
C TYR A 106 -30.71 1.71 -11.19
N ASN A 107 -29.56 1.23 -10.71
CA ASN A 107 -28.26 1.84 -11.01
C ASN A 107 -27.73 1.48 -12.41
N TYR A 108 -28.21 0.39 -13.02
CA TYR A 108 -27.78 0.00 -14.37
C TYR A 108 -28.34 0.93 -15.46
N GLN A 109 -29.53 1.53 -15.24
CA GLN A 109 -30.19 2.39 -16.24
C GLN A 109 -29.69 3.84 -16.28
N ILE A 110 -28.90 4.29 -15.28
CA ILE A 110 -28.37 5.67 -15.22
C ILE A 110 -26.88 5.75 -15.58
N LEU A 111 -26.19 4.62 -15.74
CA LEU A 111 -24.77 4.58 -16.11
C LEU A 111 -24.55 4.22 -17.58
N ASP A 112 -25.47 4.62 -18.46
CA ASP A 112 -25.21 4.64 -19.90
C ASP A 112 -24.55 5.97 -20.26
N SER A 113 -23.26 6.09 -19.91
CA SER A 113 -22.37 7.18 -20.33
C SER A 113 -20.93 6.70 -20.21
N ASN A 114 -20.45 6.13 -21.31
CA ASN A 114 -19.08 5.65 -21.49
C ASN A 114 -18.07 6.81 -21.28
N PRO A 115 -17.06 6.63 -20.41
CA PRO A 115 -15.71 6.45 -20.94
C PRO A 115 -14.93 5.35 -20.16
N ASP A 116 -14.11 4.59 -20.89
CA ASP A 116 -13.25 3.50 -20.40
C ASP A 116 -12.70 3.76 -18.98
N SER A 117 -13.26 3.04 -18.01
CA SER A 117 -13.01 3.24 -16.59
C SER A 117 -11.58 2.86 -16.23
N PHE A 118 -10.94 3.66 -15.38
CA PHE A 118 -9.62 3.38 -14.78
C PHE A 118 -9.48 1.93 -14.27
N SER A 119 -10.58 1.31 -13.83
CA SER A 119 -10.60 -0.09 -13.40
C SER A 119 -10.29 -1.06 -14.54
N GLU A 120 -10.76 -0.79 -15.76
CA GLU A 120 -10.50 -1.61 -16.94
C GLU A 120 -9.06 -1.39 -17.43
N LEU A 121 -8.57 -0.14 -17.44
CA LEU A 121 -7.17 0.16 -17.74
C LEU A 121 -6.21 -0.43 -16.71
N ALA A 122 -6.54 -0.37 -15.41
CA ALA A 122 -5.75 -0.98 -14.34
C ALA A 122 -5.78 -2.50 -14.42
N SER A 123 -6.95 -3.10 -14.64
CA SER A 123 -7.09 -4.55 -14.87
C SER A 123 -6.29 -4.99 -16.09
N LYS A 124 -6.36 -4.25 -17.19
CA LYS A 124 -5.60 -4.50 -18.41
C LYS A 124 -4.10 -4.38 -18.19
N ARG A 125 -3.62 -3.34 -17.49
CA ARG A 125 -2.19 -3.15 -17.13
C ARG A 125 -1.70 -4.24 -16.18
N ILE A 126 -2.51 -4.67 -15.22
CA ILE A 126 -2.20 -5.77 -14.30
C ILE A 126 -2.15 -7.09 -15.09
N SER A 127 -3.11 -7.33 -15.98
CA SER A 127 -3.09 -8.49 -16.89
C SER A 127 -1.89 -8.45 -17.82
N GLU A 128 -1.53 -7.31 -18.41
CA GLU A 128 -0.36 -7.14 -19.30
C GLU A 128 0.96 -7.28 -18.54
N ALA A 129 1.05 -6.81 -17.29
CA ALA A 129 2.24 -6.94 -16.45
C ALA A 129 2.42 -8.39 -15.93
N ILE A 130 1.33 -9.04 -15.51
CA ILE A 130 1.33 -10.47 -15.12
C ILE A 130 1.55 -11.36 -16.35
N ALA A 131 1.03 -10.96 -17.51
CA ALA A 131 1.14 -11.71 -18.76
C ALA A 131 2.34 -11.31 -19.62
N SER A 132 3.23 -10.41 -19.19
CA SER A 132 4.49 -10.16 -19.90
C SER A 132 5.34 -11.44 -19.81
N PRO A 133 5.42 -12.24 -20.88
CA PRO A 133 6.04 -13.56 -20.79
C PRO A 133 7.53 -13.43 -20.46
N GLN A 134 8.16 -12.37 -20.96
CA GLN A 134 9.55 -12.02 -20.73
C GLN A 134 9.82 -11.69 -19.25
N ALA A 135 8.95 -10.90 -18.61
CA ALA A 135 9.12 -10.54 -17.21
C ALA A 135 8.95 -11.76 -16.29
N MET A 136 8.01 -12.65 -16.64
CA MET A 136 7.82 -13.91 -15.92
C MET A 136 9.00 -14.86 -16.12
N GLU A 137 9.57 -14.91 -17.32
CA GLU A 137 10.73 -15.74 -17.63
C GLU A 137 11.97 -15.27 -16.87
N VAL A 138 12.21 -13.96 -16.77
CA VAL A 138 13.30 -13.42 -15.93
C VAL A 138 13.07 -13.75 -14.46
N LEU A 139 11.84 -13.62 -13.94
CA LEU A 139 11.51 -13.92 -12.55
C LEU A 139 11.68 -15.41 -12.23
N ASN A 140 11.14 -16.29 -13.07
CA ASN A 140 11.27 -17.74 -12.90
C ASN A 140 12.74 -18.16 -13.04
N GLY A 141 13.42 -17.63 -14.07
CA GLY A 141 14.84 -17.84 -14.31
C GLY A 141 15.72 -17.42 -13.13
N SER A 142 15.37 -16.33 -12.44
CA SER A 142 16.15 -15.82 -11.31
C SER A 142 16.27 -16.81 -10.14
N VAL A 143 15.30 -17.70 -9.95
CA VAL A 143 15.29 -18.65 -8.82
C VAL A 143 15.69 -20.07 -9.21
N ILE A 144 16.10 -20.31 -10.46
CA ILE A 144 16.56 -21.63 -10.92
C ILE A 144 17.76 -22.10 -10.10
N GLY A 145 17.76 -23.38 -9.72
CA GLY A 145 18.81 -24.00 -8.91
C GLY A 145 18.63 -23.85 -7.39
N LEU A 146 17.74 -22.98 -6.92
CA LEU A 146 17.54 -22.71 -5.49
C LEU A 146 16.46 -23.59 -4.82
N ASN A 147 15.76 -24.43 -5.59
CA ASN A 147 14.59 -25.21 -5.15
C ASN A 147 13.57 -24.35 -4.37
N ALA A 148 13.34 -23.13 -4.86
CA ALA A 148 12.40 -22.20 -4.26
C ALA A 148 10.98 -22.42 -4.82
N GLU A 149 9.98 -22.40 -3.95
CA GLU A 149 8.57 -22.51 -4.34
C GLU A 149 7.91 -21.14 -4.32
N LEU A 150 7.21 -20.80 -5.40
CA LEU A 150 6.43 -19.57 -5.50
C LEU A 150 5.20 -19.67 -4.61
N GLN A 151 5.02 -18.71 -3.70
CA GLN A 151 3.81 -18.60 -2.89
C GLN A 151 2.80 -17.63 -3.49
N THR A 152 3.25 -16.42 -3.82
CA THR A 152 2.36 -15.37 -4.32
C THR A 152 3.10 -14.48 -5.31
N ILE A 153 2.35 -13.94 -6.26
CA ILE A 153 2.82 -12.91 -7.17
C ILE A 153 1.84 -11.74 -7.15
N GLN A 154 2.38 -10.53 -7.14
CA GLN A 154 1.61 -9.29 -7.12
C GLN A 154 2.17 -8.34 -8.17
N SER A 155 1.28 -7.58 -8.80
CA SER A 155 1.65 -6.51 -9.72
C SER A 155 1.13 -5.17 -9.18
N ASP A 156 1.97 -4.14 -9.25
CA ASP A 156 1.59 -2.75 -9.01
C ASP A 156 1.10 -2.13 -10.33
N PRO A 157 0.04 -1.31 -10.35
CA PRO A 157 -0.35 -0.46 -11.48
C PRO A 157 0.79 0.27 -12.20
N ARG A 158 1.91 0.52 -11.52
CA ARG A 158 3.14 1.10 -12.11
C ARG A 158 4.02 0.11 -12.90
N GLY A 159 3.55 -1.12 -13.12
CA GLY A 159 4.23 -2.15 -13.90
C GLY A 159 5.30 -2.93 -13.13
N SER A 160 5.31 -2.83 -11.79
CA SER A 160 6.23 -3.58 -10.95
C SER A 160 5.65 -4.94 -10.60
N LEU A 161 6.47 -5.99 -10.66
CA LEU A 161 6.13 -7.34 -10.25
C LEU A 161 6.87 -7.69 -8.96
N ARG A 162 6.19 -8.35 -8.02
CA ARG A 162 6.77 -8.86 -6.79
C ARG A 162 6.32 -10.30 -6.60
N ALA A 163 7.29 -11.21 -6.56
CA ALA A 163 7.09 -12.63 -6.30
C ALA A 163 7.66 -12.99 -4.92
N ASN A 164 6.86 -13.66 -4.10
CA ASN A 164 7.27 -14.18 -2.80
C ASN A 164 7.52 -15.68 -2.91
N TYR A 165 8.64 -16.12 -2.37
CA TYR A 165 9.11 -17.50 -2.45
C TYR A 165 9.42 -18.05 -1.06
N ILE A 166 9.39 -19.37 -0.95
CA ILE A 166 9.87 -20.14 0.21
C ILE A 166 10.93 -21.14 -0.22
N LEU A 167 11.96 -21.34 0.61
CA LEU A 167 12.88 -22.47 0.49
C LEU A 167 12.35 -23.61 1.36
N PRO A 168 11.79 -24.70 0.80
CA PRO A 168 11.20 -25.79 1.57
C PRO A 168 12.21 -26.44 2.55
N SER A 169 13.48 -26.51 2.15
CA SER A 169 14.57 -27.08 2.96
C SER A 169 14.85 -26.32 4.27
N THR A 170 14.46 -25.05 4.36
CA THR A 170 14.77 -24.20 5.52
C THR A 170 13.56 -23.47 6.10
N GLY A 171 12.42 -23.48 5.40
CA GLY A 171 11.24 -22.67 5.72
C GLY A 171 11.43 -21.16 5.53
N LYS A 172 12.62 -20.71 5.08
CA LYS A 172 12.94 -19.30 4.92
C LYS A 172 12.21 -18.73 3.71
N THR A 173 11.69 -17.51 3.86
CA THR A 173 11.01 -16.79 2.80
C THR A 173 11.85 -15.63 2.29
N PHE A 174 11.67 -15.32 1.02
CA PHE A 174 12.29 -14.20 0.36
C PHE A 174 11.38 -13.67 -0.74
N ASN A 175 11.62 -12.43 -1.16
CA ASN A 175 10.93 -11.85 -2.29
C ASN A 175 11.92 -11.43 -3.37
N VAL A 176 11.49 -11.59 -4.61
CA VAL A 176 12.14 -11.05 -5.79
C VAL A 176 11.16 -10.08 -6.41
N SER A 177 11.61 -8.85 -6.67
CA SER A 177 10.79 -7.87 -7.38
C SER A 177 11.52 -7.34 -8.60
N LEU A 178 10.74 -7.13 -9.66
CA LEU A 178 11.18 -6.57 -10.93
C LEU A 178 10.35 -5.32 -11.20
N SER A 179 10.99 -4.17 -11.37
CA SER A 179 10.30 -2.89 -11.51
C SER A 179 10.97 -2.04 -12.59
N PRO A 180 10.23 -1.31 -13.43
CA PRO A 180 10.82 -0.25 -14.25
C PRO A 180 11.59 0.74 -13.37
N ILE A 181 12.73 1.26 -13.82
CA ILE A 181 13.54 2.20 -13.02
C ILE A 181 12.76 3.47 -12.62
N LYS A 182 11.79 3.88 -13.43
CA LYS A 182 10.89 5.03 -13.16
C LYS A 182 9.83 4.72 -12.09
N SER A 183 9.59 3.43 -11.82
CA SER A 183 8.55 2.93 -10.91
C SER A 183 9.14 2.30 -9.65
N SER A 184 10.47 2.32 -9.45
CA SER A 184 11.10 1.67 -8.31
C SER A 184 10.71 2.39 -7.01
N PRO A 185 10.00 1.74 -6.08
CA PRO A 185 9.76 2.33 -4.77
C PRO A 185 11.09 2.53 -4.03
N SER A 186 11.17 3.55 -3.18
CA SER A 186 12.32 3.74 -2.28
C SER A 186 12.57 2.47 -1.49
N LEU A 187 13.71 1.82 -1.74
CA LEU A 187 14.09 0.54 -1.15
C LEU A 187 14.13 0.67 0.39
N SER A 188 13.18 0.03 1.08
CA SER A 188 13.15 0.04 2.54
C SER A 188 14.33 -0.75 3.10
N SER A 189 15.16 -0.12 3.94
CA SER A 189 16.41 -0.66 4.50
C SER A 189 16.24 -1.80 5.52
N ARG A 190 15.03 -2.30 5.75
CA ARG A 190 14.74 -3.15 6.92
C ARG A 190 15.30 -4.57 6.85
N GLU A 191 15.70 -5.06 5.69
CA GLU A 191 16.49 -6.28 5.53
C GLU A 191 17.40 -6.09 4.33
N ALA A 192 18.69 -6.45 4.43
CA ALA A 192 19.72 -6.17 3.43
C ALA A 192 19.27 -6.64 2.03
N SER A 193 18.67 -5.71 1.29
CA SER A 193 18.14 -5.94 -0.04
C SER A 193 19.31 -5.82 -1.00
N ARG A 194 19.46 -6.80 -1.89
CA ARG A 194 20.45 -6.74 -2.97
C ARG A 194 19.71 -6.36 -4.24
N ILE A 195 20.31 -5.50 -5.05
CA ILE A 195 19.72 -5.02 -6.29
C ILE A 195 20.66 -5.24 -7.46
N ALA A 196 20.10 -5.41 -8.65
CA ALA A 196 20.81 -5.31 -9.91
C ALA A 196 19.96 -4.54 -10.91
N TYR A 197 20.62 -3.99 -11.93
CA TYR A 197 19.96 -3.31 -13.04
C TYR A 197 19.99 -4.20 -14.26
N LEU A 198 18.83 -4.39 -14.87
CA LEU A 198 18.63 -5.18 -16.07
C LEU A 198 18.33 -4.21 -17.21
N ARG A 199 19.17 -4.22 -18.25
CA ARG A 199 18.93 -3.44 -19.46
C ARG A 199 18.31 -4.37 -20.49
N THR A 200 17.20 -3.95 -21.08
CA THR A 200 16.48 -4.63 -22.15
C THR A 200 16.29 -3.66 -23.32
N LYS A 201 15.81 -4.16 -24.47
CA LYS A 201 15.36 -3.30 -25.59
C LYS A 201 14.28 -2.29 -25.18
N ASP A 202 13.41 -2.66 -24.25
CA ASP A 202 12.25 -1.86 -23.83
C ASP A 202 12.55 -0.89 -22.67
N GLY A 203 13.74 -0.99 -22.06
CA GLY A 203 14.19 -0.06 -21.04
C GLY A 203 15.08 -0.67 -19.96
N VAL A 204 15.27 0.10 -18.89
CA VAL A 204 16.04 -0.32 -17.71
C VAL A 204 15.09 -0.69 -16.58
N TYR A 205 15.31 -1.89 -16.05
CA TYR A 205 14.56 -2.47 -14.95
C TYR A 205 15.47 -2.66 -13.75
N VAL A 206 14.90 -2.55 -12.56
CA VAL A 206 15.56 -2.85 -11.29
C VAL A 206 15.01 -4.18 -10.81
N ILE A 207 15.89 -5.14 -10.60
CA ILE A 207 15.57 -6.36 -9.87
C ILE A 207 16.10 -6.23 -8.44
N SER A 208 15.28 -6.58 -7.45
CA SER A 208 15.69 -6.60 -6.05
C SER A 208 15.30 -7.90 -5.35
N VAL A 209 16.18 -8.34 -4.45
CA VAL A 209 15.99 -9.54 -3.63
C VAL A 209 16.08 -9.15 -2.16
N SER A 210 15.03 -9.44 -1.38
CA SER A 210 14.99 -9.20 0.05
C SER A 210 14.38 -10.40 0.80
N GLY A 211 14.46 -10.42 2.13
CA GLY A 211 14.05 -11.57 2.93
C GLY A 211 15.21 -12.30 3.61
N ASN A 212 14.85 -13.36 4.32
CA ASN A 212 15.70 -14.10 5.26
C ASN A 212 16.50 -15.22 4.57
N ILE A 213 17.18 -14.91 3.47
CA ILE A 213 18.12 -15.81 2.78
C ILE A 213 19.53 -15.23 2.80
N THR A 214 20.55 -16.08 2.61
CA THR A 214 21.96 -15.66 2.71
C THR A 214 22.35 -14.71 1.58
N ALA A 215 23.41 -13.93 1.79
CA ALA A 215 23.87 -12.96 0.80
C ALA A 215 24.30 -13.63 -0.51
N GLU A 216 24.86 -14.83 -0.44
CA GLU A 216 25.31 -15.64 -1.57
C GLU A 216 24.12 -16.05 -2.43
N LYS A 217 23.04 -16.56 -1.80
CA LYS A 217 21.79 -16.90 -2.52
C LYS A 217 21.15 -15.68 -3.17
N LYS A 218 21.17 -14.52 -2.49
CA LYS A 218 20.69 -13.26 -3.09
C LYS A 218 21.51 -12.87 -4.31
N LEU A 219 22.82 -13.06 -4.28
CA LEU A 219 23.70 -12.75 -5.41
C LEU A 219 23.49 -13.72 -6.58
N GLU A 220 23.35 -15.01 -6.30
CA GLU A 220 23.02 -16.04 -7.29
C GLU A 220 21.72 -15.71 -8.02
N ILE A 221 20.67 -15.29 -7.30
CA ILE A 221 19.39 -14.87 -7.91
C ILE A 221 19.59 -13.70 -8.88
N LEU A 222 20.39 -12.70 -8.49
CA LEU A 222 20.66 -11.53 -9.33
C LEU A 222 21.50 -11.89 -10.57
N GLN A 223 22.47 -12.81 -10.43
CA GLN A 223 23.27 -13.30 -11.55
C GLN A 223 22.42 -14.08 -12.54
N ASN A 224 21.56 -14.98 -12.06
CA ASN A 224 20.62 -15.72 -12.89
C ASN A 224 19.70 -14.78 -13.66
N ALA A 225 19.09 -13.80 -12.98
CA ALA A 225 18.21 -12.83 -13.64
C ALA A 225 18.92 -12.07 -14.79
N ASN A 226 20.18 -11.68 -14.59
CA ASN A 226 20.96 -11.02 -15.63
C ASN A 226 21.24 -11.95 -16.81
N PHE A 227 21.56 -13.23 -16.55
CA PHE A 227 21.75 -14.23 -17.60
C PHE A 227 20.48 -14.43 -18.45
N PHE A 228 19.32 -14.60 -17.82
CA PHE A 228 18.05 -14.77 -18.52
C PHE A 228 17.66 -13.52 -19.33
N THR A 229 17.88 -12.34 -18.78
CA THR A 229 17.63 -11.08 -19.50
C THR A 229 18.48 -10.99 -20.78
N ASN A 230 19.77 -11.29 -20.70
CA ASN A 230 20.67 -11.23 -21.87
C ASN A 230 20.33 -12.27 -22.96
N ASN A 231 19.68 -13.37 -22.60
CA ASN A 231 19.24 -14.37 -23.58
C ASN A 231 17.92 -13.98 -24.25
N LEU A 232 17.09 -13.17 -23.61
CA LEU A 232 15.85 -12.63 -24.19
C LEU A 232 16.11 -11.53 -25.23
N ASP A 233 17.25 -10.84 -25.14
CA ASP A 233 17.62 -9.76 -26.06
C ASP A 233 18.35 -10.22 -27.33
N LYS A 234 18.75 -11.50 -27.42
CA LYS A 234 19.35 -12.10 -28.62
C LYS A 234 18.28 -12.45 -29.66
#